data_AF-A0A947UAW7-F1
#
_entry.id   AF-A0A947UAW7-F1
#
_cell.length_a   1.000
_cell.length_b   1.000
_cell.length_c   1.000
_cell.angle_alpha   90.00
_cell.angle_beta   90.00
_cell.angle_gamma   90.00
#
_symmetry.space_group_name_H-M   'P 1'
#
loop_
_entity.id
_entity.type
_entity.pdbx_description
1 polymer ?
#
loop_
_entity_poly.entity_id
_entity_poly.type
_entity_poly.pdbx_seq_one_letter_code
_entity_poly.pdbx_strand_id
1 'polypeptide(L)'
;MPVFSTPFAQLDLLRQPDQPHEPLQAFDAADEYLLNHLHEQGLTSSVRVLVLNDSFGALAASLAGQAQVTSSGDSHLGHLGLQ
;
A
#
# COMPACT_ATOMS: atom_id res chain seq x y z
N MET A 1 4.12 -15.97 -2.19
CA MET A 1 3.59 -14.72 -1.61
C MET A 1 2.79 -14.03 -2.71
N PRO A 2 1.61 -13.49 -2.43
CA PRO A 2 0.83 -12.80 -3.45
C PRO A 2 1.57 -11.53 -3.89
N VAL A 3 1.83 -11.42 -5.19
CA VAL A 3 2.47 -10.25 -5.81
C VAL A 3 1.39 -9.20 -6.06
N PHE A 4 1.57 -8.00 -5.51
CA PHE A 4 0.75 -6.83 -5.81
C PHE A 4 1.42 -6.02 -6.92
N SER A 5 0.76 -5.89 -8.07
CA SER A 5 1.30 -5.19 -9.24
C SER A 5 0.42 -4.01 -9.60
N THR A 6 1.02 -2.82 -9.64
CA THR A 6 0.35 -1.55 -9.96
C THR A 6 1.26 -0.74 -10.90
N PRO A 7 0.76 0.33 -11.52
CA PRO A 7 1.60 1.22 -12.34
C PRO A 7 2.77 1.86 -11.57
N PHE A 8 2.73 1.88 -10.23
CA PHE A 8 3.76 2.50 -9.41
C PHE A 8 4.85 1.53 -8.94
N ALA A 9 4.50 0.26 -8.70
CA ALA A 9 5.41 -0.73 -8.15
C ALA A 9 4.90 -2.17 -8.34
N GLN A 10 5.83 -3.11 -8.21
CA GLN A 10 5.54 -4.53 -8.01
C GLN A 10 6.08 -4.93 -6.65
N LEU A 11 5.20 -5.39 -5.75
CA LEU A 11 5.50 -5.61 -4.33
C LEU A 11 5.10 -7.02 -3.91
N ASP A 12 5.94 -7.64 -3.09
CA ASP A 12 5.58 -8.85 -2.35
C ASP A 12 5.06 -8.42 -0.97
N LEU A 13 3.75 -8.54 -0.75
CA LEU A 13 3.10 -8.07 0.48
C LEU A 13 2.60 -9.25 1.33
N LEU A 14 2.77 -9.12 2.65
CA LEU A 14 2.28 -10.05 3.66
C LEU A 14 1.43 -9.32 4.69
N ARG A 15 0.46 -10.04 5.24
CA ARG A 15 -0.30 -9.56 6.40
C ARG A 15 0.57 -9.65 7.64
N GLN A 16 0.32 -8.74 8.59
CA GLN A 16 0.93 -8.78 9.91
C GLN A 16 -0.09 -9.23 10.96
N PRO A 17 0.28 -10.16 11.87
CA PRO A 17 1.51 -10.96 11.83
C PRO A 17 1.50 -11.97 10.68
N ASP A 18 2.68 -12.42 10.24
CA ASP A 18 2.78 -13.52 9.29
C ASP A 18 2.23 -14.82 9.91
N GLN A 19 1.26 -15.43 9.24
CA GLN A 19 0.56 -16.62 9.72
C GLN A 19 0.63 -17.74 8.68
N PRO A 20 0.92 -18.99 9.11
CA PRO A 20 0.86 -20.15 8.22
C PRO A 20 -0.56 -20.34 7.67
N HIS A 21 -0.66 -20.56 6.36
CA HIS A 21 -1.95 -20.78 5.67
C HIS A 21 -2.94 -19.62 5.76
N GLU A 22 -2.46 -18.39 5.91
CA GLU A 22 -3.29 -17.18 5.85
C GLU A 22 -4.08 -17.14 4.52
N PRO A 23 -5.42 -17.23 4.54
CA PRO A 23 -6.23 -17.20 3.32
C PRO A 23 -6.42 -15.78 2.77
N LEU A 24 -6.18 -14.74 3.57
CA LEU A 24 -6.40 -13.35 3.17
C LEU A 24 -5.14 -12.72 2.59
N GLN A 25 -5.34 -11.76 1.70
CA GLN A 25 -4.25 -10.95 1.12
C GLN A 25 -3.99 -9.70 1.97
N ALA A 26 -2.80 -9.13 1.81
CA ALA A 26 -2.40 -7.87 2.43
C ALA A 26 -2.98 -6.64 1.72
N PHE A 27 -3.59 -6.85 0.56
CA PHE A 27 -4.17 -5.84 -0.31
C PHE A 27 -5.51 -6.35 -0.84
N ASP A 28 -6.32 -5.45 -1.37
CA ASP A 28 -7.57 -5.79 -2.06
C ASP A 28 -7.76 -4.99 -3.36
N ALA A 29 -8.92 -5.16 -4.00
CA ALA A 29 -9.25 -4.48 -5.24
C ALA A 29 -9.45 -2.96 -5.07
N ALA A 30 -9.74 -2.47 -3.85
CA ALA A 30 -9.86 -1.04 -3.60
C ALA A 30 -8.47 -0.38 -3.60
N ASP A 31 -7.46 -1.04 -3.05
CA ASP A 31 -6.07 -0.58 -3.12
C ASP A 31 -5.61 -0.44 -4.57
N GLU A 32 -5.86 -1.47 -5.38
CA GLU A 32 -5.52 -1.48 -6.81
C GLU A 32 -6.25 -0.36 -7.57
N TYR A 33 -7.55 -0.21 -7.32
CA TYR A 33 -8.37 0.82 -7.95
C TYR A 33 -7.87 2.24 -7.64
N LEU A 34 -7.55 2.52 -6.37
CA LEU A 34 -7.06 3.83 -5.96
C LEU A 34 -5.72 4.17 -6.63
N LEU A 35 -4.80 3.21 -6.73
CA LEU A 35 -3.50 3.43 -7.36
C LEU A 35 -3.63 3.59 -8.87
N ASN A 36 -4.46 2.79 -9.54
CA ASN A 36 -4.72 2.98 -10.97
C ASN A 36 -5.34 4.36 -11.26
N HIS A 37 -6.35 4.74 -10.48
CA HIS A 37 -6.98 6.05 -10.63
C HIS A 37 -6.00 7.21 -10.38
N LEU A 38 -5.15 7.09 -9.36
CA LEU A 38 -4.13 8.09 -9.07
C LEU A 38 -3.08 8.18 -10.18
N HIS A 39 -2.72 7.05 -10.80
CA HIS A 39 -1.81 7.02 -11.94
C HIS A 39 -2.37 7.80 -13.13
N GLU A 40 -3.65 7.61 -13.45
CA GLU A 40 -4.34 8.33 -14.52
C GLU A 40 -4.36 9.86 -14.29
N GLN A 41 -4.36 10.31 -13.03
CA GLN A 41 -4.32 11.72 -12.69
C GLN A 41 -2.92 12.36 -12.84
N GLY A 42 -1.86 11.56 -13.02
CA GLY A 42 -0.50 12.05 -13.25
C GLY A 42 0.19 12.58 -11.98
N LEU A 43 0.53 11.67 -11.06
CA LEU A 43 1.27 12.01 -9.83
C LEU A 43 2.66 12.56 -10.17
N THR A 44 3.03 13.71 -9.61
CA THR A 44 4.37 14.31 -9.75
C THR A 44 5.20 14.06 -8.51
N SER A 45 6.53 13.93 -8.67
CA SER A 45 7.45 13.49 -7.61
C SER A 45 7.60 14.43 -6.42
N SER A 46 7.04 15.66 -6.50
CA SER A 46 7.06 16.65 -5.43
C SER A 46 5.77 16.70 -4.60
N VAL A 47 4.77 15.88 -4.93
CA VAL A 47 3.50 15.85 -4.21
C VAL A 47 3.67 15.17 -2.85
N ARG A 48 2.99 15.71 -1.85
CA ARG A 48 2.85 15.07 -0.53
C ARG A 48 1.55 14.30 -0.50
N VAL A 49 1.63 13.01 -0.18
CA VAL A 49 0.49 12.11 -0.12
C VAL A 49 0.27 11.69 1.32
N LEU A 50 -0.94 11.93 1.83
CA LEU A 50 -1.39 11.37 3.09
C LEU A 50 -2.23 10.14 2.79
N VAL A 51 -1.77 8.97 3.24
CA VAL A 51 -2.51 7.72 3.15
C VAL A 51 -3.17 7.46 4.51
N LEU A 52 -4.48 7.22 4.51
CA LEU A 52 -5.26 7.00 5.71
C LEU A 52 -5.71 5.54 5.78
N ASN A 53 -5.51 4.91 6.95
CA ASN A 53 -6.00 3.58 7.28
C ASN A 53 -5.59 2.49 6.27
N ASP A 54 -4.35 2.56 5.78
CA ASP A 54 -3.74 1.51 4.97
C ASP A 54 -3.52 0.26 5.83
N SER A 55 -4.25 -0.81 5.52
CA SER A 55 -4.37 -1.96 6.42
C SER A 55 -3.07 -2.72 6.61
N PHE A 56 -2.28 -2.90 5.54
CA PHE A 56 -0.98 -3.58 5.57
C PHE A 56 0.06 -2.91 4.67
N GLY A 57 -0.13 -1.62 4.36
CA GLY A 57 0.88 -0.82 3.68
C GLY A 57 0.83 -0.88 2.15
N ALA A 58 -0.22 -1.44 1.55
CA ALA A 58 -0.28 -1.64 0.09
C ALA A 58 -0.19 -0.31 -0.67
N LEU A 59 -0.91 0.72 -0.21
CA LEU A 59 -0.93 2.04 -0.82
C LEU A 59 0.37 2.81 -0.54
N ALA A 60 0.77 2.88 0.74
CA ALA A 60 1.94 3.65 1.15
C ALA A 60 3.25 3.06 0.58
N ALA A 61 3.41 1.73 0.58
CA ALA A 61 4.56 1.08 -0.02
C ALA A 61 4.63 1.29 -1.54
N SER A 62 3.48 1.25 -2.24
CA SER A 62 3.43 1.49 -3.69
C SER A 62 3.88 2.90 -4.06
N LEU A 63 3.64 3.89 -3.20
CA LEU A 63 3.93 5.30 -3.46
C LEU A 63 5.27 5.79 -2.89
N ALA A 64 5.96 5.00 -2.05
CA ALA A 64 7.15 5.43 -1.30
C ALA A 64 8.32 5.93 -2.17
N GLY A 65 8.43 5.45 -3.42
CA GLY A 65 9.42 5.91 -4.39
C GLY A 65 8.93 6.98 -5.38
N GLN A 66 7.63 7.31 -5.33
CA GLN A 66 6.96 8.15 -6.33
C GLN A 66 6.54 9.52 -5.76
N ALA A 67 6.39 9.63 -4.43
CA ALA A 67 5.95 10.84 -3.75
C ALA A 67 6.45 10.89 -2.30
N GLN A 68 6.27 12.05 -1.65
CA GLN A 68 6.50 12.16 -0.20
C GLN A 68 5.29 11.60 0.55
N VAL A 69 5.37 10.35 1.00
CA VAL A 69 4.25 9.64 1.63
C VAL A 69 4.27 9.81 3.14
N THR A 70 3.11 10.11 3.71
CA THR A 70 2.83 9.99 5.15
C THR A 70 1.69 9.00 5.33
N SER A 71 1.90 7.95 6.11
CA SER A 71 0.84 7.02 6.50
C SER A 71 0.30 7.40 7.88
N SER A 72 -1.02 7.40 8.04
CA SER A 72 -1.68 7.69 9.31
C SER A 72 -2.89 6.78 9.51
N GLY A 73 -3.05 6.29 10.73
CA GLY A 73 -4.16 5.44 11.13
C GLY A 73 -4.03 5.09 12.61
N ASP A 74 -5.02 4.41 13.15
CA ASP A 74 -5.08 3.95 14.54
C ASP A 74 -4.77 2.45 14.70
N SER A 75 -4.40 1.77 13.60
CA SER A 75 -4.05 0.36 13.59
C SER A 75 -2.56 0.12 13.79
N HIS A 76 -2.20 -0.50 14.92
CA HIS A 76 -0.82 -0.96 15.14
C HIS A 76 -0.38 -1.98 14.09
N LEU A 77 -1.25 -2.91 13.69
CA LEU A 77 -0.92 -3.90 12.66
C LEU A 77 -0.66 -3.25 11.30
N GLY A 78 -1.41 -2.20 10.96
CA GLY A 78 -1.14 -1.43 9.74
C GLY A 78 0.20 -0.71 9.79
N HIS A 79 0.59 -0.18 10.94
CA HIS A 79 1.93 0.38 11.13
C HIS A 79 3.04 -0.67 10.98
N LEU A 80 2.86 -1.87 11.55
CA LEU A 80 3.83 -2.97 11.42
C LEU A 80 3.93 -3.50 9.98
N GLY A 81 2.85 -3.44 9.19
CA GLY A 81 2.87 -3.81 7.78
C GLY A 81 3.81 -2.97 6.91
N LEU A 82 4.21 -1.80 7.39
CA LEU A 82 5.13 -0.88 6.72
C LEU A 82 6.58 -0.93 7.24
N GLN A 83 6.90 -1.80 8.20
CA GLN A 83 8.24 -1.98 8.76
C GLN A 83 8.94 -3.21 8.18
#